data_AF-A0A370KHE7-F1
#
_entry.id   AF-A0A370KHE7-F1
#
_cell.length_a   1.000
_cell.length_b   1.000
_cell.length_c   1.000
_cell.angle_alpha   90.00
_cell.angle_beta   90.00
_cell.angle_gamma   90.00
#
_symmetry.space_group_name_H-M   'P 1'
#
loop_
_entity.id
_entity.type
_entity.pdbx_description
1 polymer ?
#
loop_
_entity_poly.entity_id
_entity_poly.type
_entity_poly.pdbx_seq_one_letter_code
_entity_poly.pdbx_strand_id
1 'polypeptide(L)'
;MTKLRTIKPLVATLPPLIGRAKGEKARDQYRRQTQPWRAWYNTPRWERLRLQAFERDLYFCQRSGEICSGTGNDPNSPVANHRIPRHGDPALFWDINNIGAVTKRIHDGLIQSEERRAAAGR
;
A
#
# COMPACT_ATOMS: atom_id res chain seq x y z
N MET A 1 -12.53 32.92 -37.03
CA MET A 1 -12.28 31.52 -36.61
C MET A 1 -13.55 30.97 -35.97
N THR A 2 -14.24 30.06 -36.64
CA THR A 2 -15.52 29.48 -36.18
C THR A 2 -15.25 28.38 -35.16
N LYS A 3 -15.87 28.47 -33.98
CA LYS A 3 -15.79 27.47 -32.91
C LYS A 3 -16.52 26.20 -33.35
N LEU A 4 -15.81 25.06 -33.39
CA LEU A 4 -16.42 23.74 -33.58
C LEU A 4 -17.31 23.40 -32.39
N ARG A 5 -18.53 22.93 -32.67
CA ARG A 5 -19.52 22.55 -31.66
C ARG A 5 -19.37 21.04 -31.40
N THR A 6 -19.06 20.66 -30.17
CA THR A 6 -18.87 19.26 -29.76
C THR A 6 -20.17 18.47 -29.95
N ILE A 7 -20.09 17.37 -30.71
CA ILE A 7 -21.22 16.45 -30.93
C ILE A 7 -21.49 15.68 -29.62
N LYS A 8 -22.76 15.62 -29.20
CA LYS A 8 -23.17 14.86 -28.02
C LYS A 8 -23.07 13.34 -28.30
N PRO A 9 -22.54 12.54 -27.37
CA PRO A 9 -22.47 11.09 -27.55
C PRO A 9 -23.88 10.49 -27.64
N LEU A 10 -24.08 9.62 -28.64
CA LEU A 10 -25.36 8.96 -28.92
C LEU A 10 -25.61 7.71 -28.06
N VAL A 11 -24.59 7.24 -27.33
CA VAL A 11 -24.66 6.02 -26.51
C VAL A 11 -24.50 6.38 -25.04
N ALA A 12 -25.49 5.99 -24.22
CA ALA A 12 -25.40 6.10 -22.77
C ALA A 12 -24.39 5.07 -22.23
N THR A 13 -23.52 5.49 -21.32
CA THR A 13 -22.64 4.58 -20.59
C THR A 13 -23.49 3.64 -19.72
N LEU A 14 -23.47 2.34 -20.02
CA LEU A 14 -24.13 1.33 -19.20
C LEU A 14 -23.57 1.37 -17.77
N PRO A 15 -24.43 1.39 -16.74
CA PRO A 15 -23.96 1.24 -15.37
C PRO A 15 -23.29 -0.14 -15.21
N PRO A 16 -22.25 -0.26 -14.38
CA PRO A 16 -21.58 -1.54 -14.16
C PRO A 16 -22.59 -2.57 -13.64
N LEU A 17 -22.78 -3.65 -14.40
CA LEU A 17 -23.71 -4.75 -14.07
C LEU A 17 -23.23 -5.57 -12.87
N ILE A 18 -21.95 -5.44 -12.50
CA ILE A 18 -21.36 -6.06 -11.31
C ILE A 18 -21.27 -4.99 -10.21
N GLY A 19 -22.20 -5.04 -9.26
CA GLY A 19 -22.15 -4.19 -8.07
C GLY A 19 -21.02 -4.63 -7.13
N ARG A 20 -20.31 -3.67 -6.53
CA ARG A 20 -19.46 -3.97 -5.35
C ARG A 20 -20.35 -4.40 -4.20
N ALA A 21 -19.94 -5.46 -3.49
CA ALA A 21 -20.64 -5.89 -2.30
C ALA A 21 -20.76 -4.73 -1.29
N LYS A 22 -22.00 -4.43 -0.87
CA LYS A 22 -22.30 -3.33 0.03
C LYS A 22 -21.92 -3.72 1.46
N GLY A 23 -21.28 -2.79 2.19
CA GLY A 23 -20.90 -2.97 3.59
C GLY A 23 -19.42 -3.32 3.82
N GLU A 24 -18.90 -2.97 5.00
CA GLU A 24 -17.50 -3.23 5.38
C GLU A 24 -17.16 -4.72 5.42
N LYS A 25 -18.02 -5.54 6.05
CA LYS A 25 -17.83 -6.99 6.17
C LYS A 25 -17.64 -7.67 4.81
N ALA A 26 -18.45 -7.31 3.82
CA ALA A 26 -18.34 -7.87 2.48
C ALA A 26 -17.07 -7.41 1.75
N ARG A 27 -16.65 -6.15 1.96
CA ARG A 27 -15.36 -5.63 1.45
C ARG A 27 -14.16 -6.34 2.09
N ASP A 28 -14.22 -6.64 3.39
CA ASP A 28 -13.19 -7.40 4.09
C ASP A 28 -13.11 -8.84 3.59
N GLN A 29 -14.25 -9.52 3.47
CA GLN A 29 -14.32 -10.88 2.91
C GLN A 29 -13.75 -10.94 1.50
N TYR A 30 -14.15 -10.01 0.64
CA TYR A 30 -13.64 -9.90 -0.72
C TYR A 30 -12.11 -9.69 -0.74
N ARG A 31 -11.58 -8.81 0.11
CA ARG A 31 -10.12 -8.60 0.25
C ARG A 31 -9.40 -9.86 0.71
N ARG A 32 -9.96 -10.61 1.67
CA ARG A 32 -9.35 -11.86 2.15
C ARG A 32 -9.31 -12.92 1.05
N GLN A 33 -10.37 -13.04 0.26
CA GLN A 33 -10.46 -14.00 -0.85
C GLN A 33 -9.54 -13.64 -2.01
N THR A 34 -9.49 -12.36 -2.39
CA THR A 34 -8.71 -11.90 -3.55
C THR A 34 -7.24 -11.63 -3.24
N GLN A 35 -6.88 -11.46 -1.97
CA GLN A 35 -5.53 -11.09 -1.53
C GLN A 35 -5.07 -11.97 -0.36
N PRO A 36 -4.93 -13.29 -0.57
CA PRO A 36 -4.62 -14.25 0.50
C PRO A 36 -3.29 -13.91 1.20
N TRP A 37 -2.34 -13.29 0.50
CA TRP A 37 -1.07 -12.82 1.06
C TRP A 37 -1.21 -11.81 2.20
N ARG A 38 -2.38 -11.19 2.41
CA ARG A 38 -2.59 -10.30 3.57
C ARG A 38 -2.52 -11.07 4.89
N ALA A 39 -2.78 -12.38 4.87
CA ALA A 39 -2.60 -13.23 6.04
C ALA A 39 -1.13 -13.28 6.52
N TRP A 40 -0.16 -13.07 5.62
CA TRP A 40 1.26 -13.10 5.99
C TRP A 40 1.66 -12.04 7.00
N TYR A 41 0.98 -10.88 7.00
CA TYR A 41 1.22 -9.81 7.98
C TYR A 41 0.88 -10.21 9.42
N ASN A 42 0.07 -11.25 9.62
CA ASN A 42 -0.32 -11.74 10.95
C ASN A 42 0.51 -12.94 11.41
N THR A 43 1.59 -13.28 10.70
CA THR A 43 2.43 -14.43 11.02
C THR A 43 3.60 -14.06 11.92
N PRO A 44 4.06 -14.96 12.82
CA PRO A 44 5.29 -14.75 13.60
C PRO A 44 6.54 -14.59 12.72
N ARG A 45 6.52 -15.12 11.49
CA ARG A 45 7.60 -14.92 10.52
C ARG A 45 7.69 -13.46 10.09
N TRP A 46 6.56 -12.83 9.79
CA TRP A 46 6.53 -11.41 9.46
C TRP A 46 6.95 -10.54 10.63
N GLU A 47 6.50 -10.87 11.84
CA GLU A 47 6.90 -10.13 13.04
C GLU A 47 8.42 -10.15 13.26
N ARG A 48 9.07 -11.30 13.08
CA ARG A 48 10.53 -11.37 13.17
C ARG A 48 11.21 -10.60 12.04
N LEU A 49 10.72 -10.72 10.81
CA LEU A 49 11.30 -10.05 9.65
C LEU A 49 11.21 -8.52 9.75
N ARG A 50 10.07 -7.98 10.24
CA ARG A 50 9.95 -6.52 10.46
C ARG A 50 10.94 -6.02 11.51
N LEU A 51 11.15 -6.79 12.60
CA LEU A 51 12.07 -6.40 13.66
C LEU A 51 13.51 -6.41 13.14
N GLN A 52 13.91 -7.44 12.39
CA GLN A 52 15.21 -7.49 11.73
C GLN A 52 15.45 -6.30 10.80
N ALA A 53 14.43 -5.88 10.04
CA ALA A 53 14.56 -4.70 9.19
C ALA A 53 14.73 -3.41 10.01
N PHE A 54 14.00 -3.27 11.12
CA PHE A 54 14.13 -2.12 12.02
C PHE A 54 15.50 -2.05 12.68
N GLU A 55 16.02 -3.18 13.15
CA GLU A 55 17.35 -3.29 13.75
C GLU A 55 18.46 -3.00 12.74
N ARG A 56 18.40 -3.58 11.54
CA ARG A 56 19.34 -3.30 10.44
C ARG A 56 19.40 -1.81 10.11
N ASP A 57 18.23 -1.18 10.08
CA ASP A 57 18.09 0.23 9.75
C ASP A 57 18.33 1.15 10.96
N LEU A 58 18.74 0.61 12.12
CA LEU A 58 18.98 1.31 13.38
C LEU A 58 17.80 2.18 13.82
N TYR A 59 16.57 1.76 13.50
CA TYR A 59 15.35 2.54 13.69
C TYR A 59 15.39 3.92 13.02
N PHE A 60 16.18 4.13 11.97
CA PHE A 60 16.13 5.33 11.14
C PHE A 60 15.28 5.10 9.89
N CYS A 61 14.40 6.06 9.63
CA CYS A 61 13.56 6.10 8.44
C CYS A 61 14.43 6.16 7.18
N GLN A 62 14.36 5.12 6.35
CA GLN A 62 15.16 5.00 5.12
C GLN A 62 14.76 6.00 4.02
N ARG A 63 13.68 6.77 4.23
CA ARG A 63 13.19 7.78 3.29
C ARG A 63 13.47 9.21 3.73
N SER A 64 13.43 9.49 5.03
CA SER A 64 13.59 10.86 5.58
C SER A 64 14.82 11.03 6.48
N GLY A 65 15.43 9.95 6.96
CA GLY A 65 16.51 10.00 7.96
C GLY A 65 16.04 10.32 9.38
N GLU A 66 14.73 10.39 9.64
CA GLU A 66 14.17 10.61 10.98
C GLU A 66 14.22 9.34 11.83
N ILE A 67 14.38 9.48 13.15
CA ILE A 67 14.29 8.35 14.09
C ILE A 67 12.83 7.87 14.19
N CYS A 68 12.65 6.57 14.09
CA CYS A 68 11.40 5.85 14.34
C CYS A 68 11.28 5.49 15.83
N SER A 69 10.90 6.45 16.67
CA SER A 69 10.82 6.28 18.14
C SER A 69 9.40 6.16 18.70
N GLY A 70 8.37 6.25 17.85
CA GLY A 70 6.98 6.23 18.29
C GLY A 70 6.45 4.83 18.62
N THR A 71 5.27 4.77 19.21
CA THR A 71 4.56 3.52 19.50
C THR A 71 3.14 3.54 18.93
N GLY A 72 2.55 2.36 18.74
CA GLY A 72 1.18 2.26 18.21
C GLY A 72 0.99 3.06 16.92
N ASN A 73 0.12 4.06 16.96
CA ASN A 73 -0.24 4.90 15.81
C ASN A 73 0.45 6.27 15.77
N ASP A 74 1.49 6.51 16.58
CA ASP A 74 2.22 7.78 16.56
C ASP A 74 2.81 8.08 15.17
N PRO A 75 2.92 9.37 14.78
CA PRO A 75 3.47 9.74 13.47
C PRO A 75 4.90 9.24 13.21
N ASN A 76 5.70 9.09 14.26
CA ASN A 76 7.08 8.60 14.25
C ASN A 76 7.21 7.11 14.62
N SER A 77 6.11 6.35 14.69
CA SER A 77 6.17 4.90 14.90
C SER A 77 6.87 4.20 13.73
N PRO A 78 7.68 3.15 13.98
CA PRO A 78 8.31 2.37 12.93
C PRO A 78 7.26 1.55 12.15
N VAL A 79 7.30 1.66 10.83
CA VAL A 79 6.51 0.87 9.89
C VAL A 79 7.47 0.18 8.92
N ALA A 80 7.24 -1.12 8.68
CA ALA A 80 8.01 -1.88 7.69
C ALA A 80 7.38 -1.68 6.31
N ASN A 81 8.09 -0.99 5.43
CA ASN A 81 7.64 -0.69 4.07
C ASN A 81 8.31 -1.60 3.04
N HIS A 82 7.53 -2.21 2.16
CA HIS A 82 8.06 -2.89 0.97
C HIS A 82 8.45 -1.83 -0.07
N ARG A 83 9.71 -1.85 -0.54
CA ARG A 83 10.24 -0.90 -1.53
C ARG A 83 9.69 -1.18 -2.92
N ILE A 84 9.63 -2.46 -3.29
CA ILE A 84 9.06 -2.98 -4.52
C ILE A 84 7.67 -3.54 -4.22
N PRO A 85 6.64 -3.11 -4.98
CA PRO A 85 5.31 -3.70 -4.91
C PRO A 85 5.35 -5.19 -5.20
N ARG A 86 5.09 -5.95 -4.15
CA ARG A 86 5.11 -7.42 -4.13
C ARG A 86 3.93 -8.08 -4.84
N HIS A 87 2.74 -7.45 -4.91
CA HIS A 87 1.53 -7.99 -5.57
C HIS A 87 1.17 -9.48 -5.30
N GLY A 88 1.60 -10.05 -4.17
CA GLY A 88 1.38 -11.46 -3.83
C GLY A 88 2.56 -12.39 -4.12
N ASP A 89 3.65 -11.89 -4.70
CA ASP A 89 4.92 -12.59 -4.86
C ASP A 89 5.56 -12.86 -3.48
N PRO A 90 5.73 -14.14 -3.08
CA PRO A 90 6.38 -14.50 -1.82
C PRO A 90 7.86 -14.09 -1.77
N ALA A 91 8.59 -14.15 -2.89
CA ALA A 91 10.01 -13.81 -2.91
C ALA A 91 10.20 -12.34 -2.53
N LEU A 92 9.42 -11.44 -3.14
CA LEU A 92 9.44 -10.02 -2.82
C LEU A 92 8.84 -9.71 -1.43
N PHE A 93 7.85 -10.48 -0.96
CA PHE A 93 7.28 -10.25 0.37
C PHE A 93 8.28 -10.54 1.50
N TRP A 94 9.02 -11.65 1.37
CA TRP A 94 9.90 -12.18 2.40
C TRP A 94 11.36 -11.73 2.27
N ASP A 95 11.71 -11.02 1.19
CA ASP A 95 13.05 -10.46 1.01
C ASP A 95 13.28 -9.28 1.96
N ILE A 96 14.24 -9.44 2.87
CA ILE A 96 14.64 -8.40 3.82
C ILE A 96 15.19 -7.15 3.11
N ASN A 97 15.83 -7.30 1.95
CA ASN A 97 16.36 -6.16 1.20
C ASN A 97 15.26 -5.34 0.53
N ASN A 98 14.09 -5.96 0.33
CA ASN A 98 12.89 -5.28 -0.13
C ASN A 98 12.12 -4.59 1.02
N ILE A 99 12.49 -4.78 2.28
CA ILE A 99 11.83 -4.17 3.44
C ILE A 99 12.72 -3.08 4.02
N GLY A 100 12.17 -1.91 4.32
CA GLY A 100 12.86 -0.83 5.04
C GLY A 100 12.02 -0.22 6.15
N ALA A 101 12.68 0.24 7.21
CA ALA A 101 12.06 1.00 8.28
C ALA A 101 11.70 2.41 7.80
N VAL A 102 10.47 2.85 8.06
CA VAL A 102 10.02 4.22 7.81
C VAL A 102 9.12 4.68 8.94
N THR A 103 9.01 5.99 9.15
CA THR A 103 8.01 6.52 10.09
C THR A 103 6.61 6.36 9.50
N LYS A 104 5.61 6.14 10.36
CA LYS A 104 4.20 6.03 9.97
C LYS A 104 3.73 7.21 9.11
N ARG A 105 4.11 8.44 9.47
CA ARG A 105 3.77 9.64 8.69
C ARG A 105 4.33 9.59 7.27
N ILE A 106 5.59 9.15 7.11
CA ILE A 106 6.22 9.05 5.78
C ILE A 106 5.59 7.92 4.97
N HIS A 107 5.30 6.78 5.62
CA HIS A 107 4.58 5.68 5.01
C HIS A 107 3.21 6.11 4.48
N ASP A 108 2.37 6.70 5.34
CA ASP A 108 0.99 7.04 5.00
C ASP A 108 0.86 8.27 4.10
N GLY A 109 1.88 9.15 4.10
CA GLY A 109 1.93 10.34 3.27
C GLY A 109 2.70 10.12 1.97
N LEU A 110 4.02 10.28 2.05
CA LEU A 110 4.92 10.33 0.89
C LEU A 110 4.84 9.03 0.07
N ILE A 111 5.03 7.88 0.71
CA ILE A 111 5.12 6.58 0.02
C ILE A 111 3.78 6.25 -0.64
N GLN A 112 2.69 6.30 0.11
CA GLN A 112 1.37 6.04 -0.47
C GLN A 112 1.00 7.02 -1.60
N SER A 113 1.48 8.27 -1.56
CA SER A 113 1.29 9.23 -2.66
C SER A 113 2.04 8.78 -3.93
N GLU A 114 3.29 8.35 -3.79
CA GLU A 114 4.10 7.83 -4.90
C GLU A 114 3.47 6.56 -5.49
N GLU A 115 3.03 5.63 -4.65
CA GLU A 115 2.35 4.40 -5.09
C GLU A 115 1.07 4.70 -5.88
N ARG A 116 0.25 5.64 -5.40
CA ARG A 116 -0.98 6.06 -6.11
C ARG A 116 -0.66 6.65 -7.47
N ARG A 117 0.38 7.50 -7.56
CA ARG A 117 0.83 8.07 -8.85
C ARG A 117 1.33 7.00 -9.81
N ALA A 118 2.12 6.05 -9.31
CA ALA A 118 2.62 4.92 -10.10
C ALA A 118 1.52 3.94 -10.54
N ALA A 119 0.39 3.88 -9.81
CA ALA A 119 -0.78 3.11 -10.22
C ALA A 119 -1.64 3.83 -11.27
N ALA A 120 -1.70 5.17 -11.25
CA ALA A 120 -2.50 5.96 -12.19
C ALA A 120 -1.82 6.19 -13.54
N GLY A 121 -0.49 6.09 -13.61
CA GLY A 121 0.28 6.16 -14.86
C GLY A 121 0.40 4.85 -15.62
N ARG A 122 -0.28 3.78 -15.17
CA ARG A 122 -0.40 2.48 -15.85
C ARG A 122 -1.79 2.35 -16.45
#